data_AF-A0A4W2CZL7-F1
#
_entry.id   AF-A0A4W2CZL7-F1
#
_cell.length_a   1.000
_cell.length_b   1.000
_cell.length_c   1.000
_cell.angle_alpha   90.00
_cell.angle_beta   90.00
_cell.angle_gamma   90.00
#
_symmetry.space_group_name_H-M   'P 1'
#
loop_
_entity.id
_entity.type
_entity.pdbx_description
1 polymer ?
#
loop_
_entity_poly.entity_id
_entity_poly.type
_entity_poly.pdbx_seq_one_letter_code
_entity_poly.pdbx_strand_id
1 'polypeptide(L)'
;LIPLTSVLVSLLSFWTLPTTARLTVDTVPPLAAEGSVAVFNILEKEGLIIGYGWFRGNRIDQRAAIEAYQIINNSHTPGPSHTGRETIKPNGSLVIQSVKKQDEGTYTVITVKADLTNVSASGQLQVYSLLQQPSIQVSDPMVREKENKVVMTCITNEMDITVKWIFNKQQLKSAKNVFLSEDSKNLTIDPIKKENAGDYQCEISNIGTSNRSETFELKVKDSQFKLTTGTIAAIIIGILVGLAVTVALMYFLFSNKL
;
A
#
# COMPACT_ATOMS: atom_id res chain seq x y z
N LEU A 1 61.26 0.76 16.38
CA LEU A 1 60.91 1.76 17.41
C LEU A 1 60.37 3.00 16.72
N ILE A 2 59.17 3.45 17.13
CA ILE A 2 58.50 4.72 16.78
C ILE A 2 59.24 5.87 17.52
N PRO A 3 59.35 7.12 16.99
CA PRO A 3 58.39 8.20 17.32
C PRO A 3 58.05 9.19 16.16
N LEU A 4 56.75 9.52 16.00
CA LEU A 4 56.01 10.77 16.33
C LEU A 4 56.18 11.93 15.33
N THR A 5 55.25 12.09 14.38
CA THR A 5 54.01 12.91 14.39
C THR A 5 54.20 14.39 14.06
N SER A 6 53.69 14.78 12.90
CA SER A 6 53.19 16.13 12.62
C SER A 6 52.18 16.03 11.48
N VAL A 7 50.92 15.73 11.82
CA VAL A 7 49.79 15.93 10.90
C VAL A 7 49.14 17.24 11.32
N LEU A 8 49.33 18.28 10.51
CA LEU A 8 48.56 19.52 10.63
C LEU A 8 47.11 19.19 10.27
N VAL A 9 46.24 19.17 11.27
CA VAL A 9 44.79 19.13 11.08
C VAL A 9 44.35 20.57 10.79
N SER A 10 44.08 20.85 9.51
CA SER A 10 43.46 22.11 9.10
C SER A 10 42.00 22.11 9.55
N LEU A 11 41.68 22.86 10.62
CA LEU A 11 40.30 23.24 10.94
C LEU A 11 39.85 24.31 9.95
N LEU A 12 39.20 23.89 8.86
CA LEU A 12 38.31 24.78 8.11
C LEU A 12 37.07 25.03 8.97
N SER A 13 37.06 26.13 9.71
CA SER A 13 35.81 26.70 10.19
C SER A 13 35.04 27.16 8.96
N PHE A 14 34.10 26.33 8.52
CA PHE A 14 33.04 26.80 7.63
C PHE A 14 32.21 27.80 8.42
N TRP A 15 32.61 29.07 8.37
CA TRP A 15 31.70 30.18 8.61
C TRP A 15 30.67 30.11 7.50
N THR A 16 29.62 29.31 7.70
CA THR A 16 28.44 29.40 6.85
C THR A 16 27.96 30.83 7.00
N LEU A 17 28.07 31.65 5.96
CA LEU A 17 27.41 32.95 5.93
C LEU A 17 25.96 32.71 6.38
N PRO A 18 25.37 33.61 7.19
CA PRO A 18 23.94 33.51 7.50
C PRO A 18 23.21 33.40 6.17
N THR A 19 22.51 32.29 5.96
CA THR A 19 21.58 32.18 4.83
C THR A 19 20.67 33.38 4.97
N THR A 20 20.74 34.32 4.01
CA THR A 20 19.81 35.45 4.00
C THR A 20 18.41 34.86 4.10
N ALA A 21 17.67 35.23 5.14
CA ALA A 21 16.35 34.67 5.38
C ALA A 21 15.49 34.92 4.15
N ARG A 22 15.00 33.86 3.51
CA ARG A 22 14.17 33.97 2.31
C ARG A 22 12.82 33.41 2.68
N LEU A 23 11.77 34.12 2.27
CA LEU A 23 10.40 33.67 2.44
C LEU A 23 10.28 32.21 1.98
N THR A 24 9.81 31.35 2.87
CA THR A 24 9.64 29.92 2.59
C THR A 24 8.25 29.47 3.01
N VAL A 25 7.80 28.37 2.40
CA VAL A 25 6.52 27.74 2.71
C VAL A 25 6.79 26.32 3.20
N ASP A 26 6.34 26.02 4.41
CA ASP A 26 6.34 24.68 4.98
C ASP A 26 4.92 24.09 4.89
N THR A 27 4.79 22.91 4.30
CA THR A 27 3.49 22.26 4.06
C THR A 27 3.28 21.14 5.07
N VAL A 28 2.21 21.23 5.87
CA VAL A 28 1.95 20.33 6.98
C VAL A 28 0.55 19.70 6.89
N PRO A 29 0.44 18.37 6.74
CA PRO A 29 1.51 17.46 6.30
C PRO A 29 1.81 17.65 4.80
N PRO A 30 3.02 17.31 4.32
CA PRO A 30 3.33 17.33 2.88
C PRO A 30 2.59 16.22 2.11
N LEU A 31 2.23 15.13 2.79
CA LEU A 31 1.37 14.05 2.30
C LEU A 31 0.11 13.97 3.16
N ALA A 32 -1.01 14.46 2.64
CA ALA A 32 -2.27 14.55 3.37
C ALA A 32 -3.25 13.43 2.95
N ALA A 33 -4.03 12.94 3.91
CA ALA A 33 -5.16 12.06 3.60
C ALA A 33 -6.32 12.87 3.02
N GLU A 34 -7.04 12.30 2.07
CA GLU A 34 -8.31 12.86 1.63
C GLU A 34 -9.30 13.01 2.80
N GLY A 35 -9.98 14.15 2.88
CA GLY A 35 -10.84 14.55 4.00
C GLY A 35 -10.10 15.19 5.19
N SER A 36 -8.77 15.16 5.22
CA SER A 36 -7.98 15.80 6.29
C SER A 36 -7.79 17.32 6.07
N VAL A 37 -7.01 17.95 6.97
CA VAL A 37 -6.65 19.38 6.89
C VAL A 37 -5.19 19.49 6.47
N ALA A 38 -4.91 20.35 5.48
CA ALA A 38 -3.56 20.73 5.09
C ALA A 38 -3.30 22.20 5.41
N VAL A 39 -2.10 22.52 5.87
CA VAL A 39 -1.68 23.88 6.21
C VAL A 39 -0.39 24.23 5.49
N PHE A 40 -0.37 25.37 4.81
CA PHE A 40 0.84 25.97 4.25
C PHE A 40 1.29 27.11 5.17
N ASN A 41 2.34 26.86 5.94
CA ASN A 41 2.94 27.82 6.85
C ASN A 41 3.96 28.70 6.15
N ILE A 42 3.83 30.01 6.32
CA ILE A 42 4.83 30.95 5.86
C ILE A 42 5.89 31.11 6.94
N LEU A 43 7.14 30.81 6.59
CA LEU A 43 8.32 30.99 7.44
C LEU A 43 9.15 32.18 6.93
N GLU A 44 10.01 32.71 7.82
CA GLU A 44 11.02 33.72 7.46
C GLU A 44 10.47 34.95 6.71
N LYS A 45 9.72 35.79 7.44
CA LYS A 45 9.17 37.04 6.89
C LYS A 45 10.08 38.22 7.21
N GLU A 46 10.31 39.07 6.22
CA GLU A 46 11.09 40.29 6.39
C GLU A 46 10.25 41.55 6.08
N GLY A 47 10.35 42.53 6.96
CA GLY A 47 9.66 43.81 6.84
C GLY A 47 8.20 43.77 7.33
N LEU A 48 7.55 44.94 7.24
CA LEU A 48 6.15 45.09 7.62
C LEU A 48 5.25 44.57 6.48
N ILE A 49 4.59 43.44 6.71
CA ILE A 49 3.62 42.87 5.76
C ILE A 49 2.27 43.56 5.96
N ILE A 50 1.61 43.92 4.86
CA ILE A 50 0.28 44.54 4.86
C ILE A 50 -0.80 43.62 4.24
N GLY A 51 -0.39 42.58 3.51
CA GLY A 51 -1.31 41.60 2.95
C GLY A 51 -0.65 40.33 2.42
N TYR A 52 -1.49 39.33 2.20
CA TYR A 52 -1.14 38.03 1.65
C TYR A 52 -2.05 37.69 0.48
N GLY A 53 -1.53 36.97 -0.50
CA GLY A 53 -2.32 36.37 -1.56
C GLY A 53 -1.86 34.95 -1.82
N TRP A 54 -2.79 34.00 -1.85
CA TRP A 54 -2.49 32.61 -2.20
C TRP A 54 -3.02 32.28 -3.58
N PHE A 55 -2.20 31.53 -4.32
CA PHE A 55 -2.46 31.13 -5.69
C PHE A 55 -2.22 29.63 -5.82
N ARG A 56 -3.00 29.02 -6.70
CA ARG A 56 -2.79 27.65 -7.11
C ARG A 56 -1.75 27.58 -8.23
N GLY A 57 -0.87 26.59 -8.17
CA GLY A 57 0.24 26.43 -9.11
C GLY A 57 1.56 27.00 -8.58
N ASN A 58 2.57 27.00 -9.44
CA ASN A 58 3.94 27.46 -9.13
C ASN A 58 4.20 28.92 -9.53
N ARG A 59 3.17 29.63 -10.00
CA ARG A 59 3.23 30.99 -10.51
C ARG A 59 2.07 31.80 -9.95
N ILE A 60 2.27 33.11 -9.88
CA ILE A 60 1.22 34.05 -9.56
C ILE A 60 0.37 34.25 -10.83
N ASP A 61 -0.80 33.62 -10.88
CA ASP A 61 -1.79 33.76 -11.96
C ASP A 61 -3.13 34.18 -11.33
N GLN A 62 -3.69 35.31 -11.79
CA GLN A 62 -4.97 35.82 -11.29
C GLN A 62 -6.13 34.84 -11.47
N ARG A 63 -6.09 33.99 -12.52
CA ARG A 63 -7.11 32.94 -12.73
C ARG A 63 -6.99 31.83 -11.68
N ALA A 64 -5.80 31.65 -11.14
CA ALA A 64 -5.48 30.68 -10.11
C ALA A 64 -5.53 31.26 -8.68
N ALA A 65 -5.99 32.51 -8.51
CA ALA A 65 -6.06 33.14 -7.19
C ALA A 65 -7.07 32.41 -6.29
N ILE A 66 -6.63 32.04 -5.10
CA ILE A 66 -7.43 31.35 -4.09
C ILE A 66 -8.09 32.38 -3.19
N GLU A 67 -7.29 33.23 -2.55
CA GLU A 67 -7.79 34.23 -1.61
C GLU A 67 -6.72 35.31 -1.40
N ALA A 68 -7.17 36.54 -1.20
CA ALA A 68 -6.32 37.64 -0.74
C ALA A 68 -6.78 38.08 0.66
N TYR A 69 -5.82 38.32 1.55
CA TYR A 69 -6.06 38.76 2.91
C TYR A 69 -5.32 40.08 3.17
N GLN A 70 -6.06 41.13 3.52
CA GLN A 70 -5.53 42.42 3.92
C GLN A 70 -5.53 42.53 5.44
N ILE A 71 -4.34 42.73 6.03
CA ILE A 71 -4.15 42.69 7.49
C ILE A 71 -4.83 43.89 8.16
N ILE A 72 -4.69 45.09 7.58
CA ILE A 72 -5.16 46.35 8.18
C ILE A 72 -6.67 46.33 8.42
N ASN A 73 -7.43 45.80 7.47
CA ASN A 73 -8.89 45.79 7.51
C ASN A 73 -9.46 44.43 7.95
N ASN A 74 -8.60 43.46 8.26
CA ASN A 74 -8.99 42.06 8.49
C ASN A 74 -9.94 41.55 7.39
N SER A 75 -9.63 41.88 6.13
CA SER A 75 -10.53 41.67 5.00
C SER A 75 -10.05 40.51 4.15
N HIS A 76 -10.96 39.58 3.87
CA HIS A 76 -10.74 38.44 3.00
C HIS A 76 -11.47 38.65 1.67
N THR A 77 -10.75 38.47 0.57
CA THR A 77 -11.28 38.55 -0.79
C THR A 77 -11.04 37.22 -1.49
N PRO A 78 -12.08 36.37 -1.64
CA PRO A 78 -11.98 35.12 -2.39
C PRO A 78 -11.59 35.38 -3.86
N GLY A 79 -10.74 34.52 -4.41
CA GLY A 79 -10.37 34.52 -5.82
C GLY A 79 -11.14 33.46 -6.64
N PRO A 80 -10.91 33.37 -7.96
CA PRO A 80 -11.62 32.44 -8.84
C PRO A 80 -11.41 30.96 -8.52
N SER A 81 -10.29 30.61 -7.88
CA SER A 81 -9.97 29.24 -7.46
C SER A 81 -10.38 28.92 -6.02
N HIS A 82 -11.09 29.83 -5.34
CA HIS A 82 -11.63 29.56 -4.02
C HIS A 82 -12.76 28.53 -4.08
N THR A 83 -12.71 27.51 -3.24
CA THR A 83 -13.74 26.46 -3.16
C THR A 83 -14.57 26.52 -1.87
N GLY A 84 -14.31 27.50 -1.00
CA GLY A 84 -14.96 27.65 0.30
C GLY A 84 -14.33 26.81 1.41
N ARG A 85 -13.24 26.10 1.10
CA ARG A 85 -12.50 25.24 2.04
C ARG A 85 -11.18 25.86 2.47
N GLU A 86 -10.74 26.86 1.73
CA GLU A 86 -9.51 27.59 1.93
C GLU A 86 -9.75 28.75 2.90
N THR A 87 -8.78 29.05 3.75
CA THR A 87 -8.83 30.20 4.64
C THR A 87 -7.41 30.67 4.91
N ILE A 88 -7.15 31.95 4.65
CA ILE A 88 -5.88 32.56 5.08
C ILE A 88 -6.00 32.93 6.56
N LYS A 89 -5.00 32.57 7.37
CA LYS A 89 -4.92 32.98 8.77
C LYS A 89 -4.26 34.35 8.91
N PRO A 90 -4.40 35.06 10.06
CA PRO A 90 -3.74 36.35 10.27
C PRO A 90 -2.21 36.30 10.12
N ASN A 91 -1.60 35.15 10.37
CA ASN A 91 -0.18 34.90 10.13
C ASN A 91 0.14 34.58 8.64
N GLY A 92 -0.80 34.76 7.72
CA GLY A 92 -0.64 34.47 6.30
C GLY A 92 -0.69 33.00 5.90
N SER A 93 -0.69 32.06 6.85
CA SER A 93 -0.77 30.63 6.52
C SER A 93 -2.09 30.31 5.81
N LEU A 94 -2.04 29.48 4.76
CA LEU A 94 -3.24 28.97 4.10
C LEU A 94 -3.66 27.66 4.78
N VAL A 95 -4.92 27.57 5.17
CA VAL A 95 -5.53 26.33 5.66
C VAL A 95 -6.51 25.83 4.61
N ILE A 96 -6.40 24.56 4.21
CA ILE A 96 -7.36 23.88 3.34
C ILE A 96 -8.03 22.79 4.16
N GLN A 97 -9.34 22.91 4.38
CA GLN A 97 -10.15 21.90 5.06
C GLN A 97 -10.67 20.85 4.07
N SER A 98 -10.89 19.63 4.56
CA SER A 98 -11.47 18.53 3.77
C SER A 98 -10.78 18.39 2.41
N VAL A 99 -9.46 18.19 2.45
CA VAL A 99 -8.59 18.08 1.29
C VAL A 99 -9.10 16.99 0.35
N LYS A 100 -9.06 17.22 -0.95
CA LYS A 100 -9.48 16.28 -2.00
C LYS A 100 -8.29 15.87 -2.85
N LYS A 101 -8.36 14.73 -3.52
CA LYS A 101 -7.29 14.32 -4.46
C LYS A 101 -7.00 15.39 -5.52
N GLN A 102 -8.02 16.13 -5.96
CA GLN A 102 -7.84 17.22 -6.92
C GLN A 102 -7.12 18.43 -6.36
N ASP A 103 -6.89 18.56 -5.05
CA ASP A 103 -6.12 19.66 -4.44
C ASP A 103 -4.61 19.44 -4.54
N GLU A 104 -4.17 18.23 -4.87
CA GLU A 104 -2.75 17.92 -5.07
C GLU A 104 -2.09 18.92 -6.03
N GLY A 105 -0.91 19.39 -5.65
CA GLY A 105 -0.13 20.30 -6.47
C GLY A 105 0.66 21.34 -5.68
N THR A 106 1.14 22.33 -6.41
CA THR A 106 1.93 23.45 -5.87
C THR A 106 1.00 24.62 -5.52
N TYR A 107 1.33 25.32 -4.45
CA TYR A 107 0.66 26.53 -4.01
C TYR A 107 1.69 27.63 -3.82
N THR A 108 1.43 28.81 -4.37
CA THR A 108 2.33 29.97 -4.27
C THR A 108 1.68 31.06 -3.43
N VAL A 109 2.43 31.57 -2.46
CA VAL A 109 2.07 32.77 -1.70
C VAL A 109 2.79 33.98 -2.25
N ILE A 110 2.11 35.12 -2.27
CA ILE A 110 2.71 36.44 -2.36
C ILE A 110 2.50 37.17 -1.03
N THR A 111 3.55 37.80 -0.54
CA THR A 111 3.51 38.72 0.60
C THR A 111 3.69 40.13 0.07
N VAL A 112 2.79 41.03 0.47
CA VAL A 112 2.84 42.46 0.10
C VAL A 112 3.38 43.23 1.29
N LYS A 113 4.52 43.90 1.10
CA LYS A 113 5.15 44.73 2.13
C LYS A 113 4.59 46.15 2.11
N ALA A 114 4.78 46.89 3.20
CA ALA A 114 4.37 48.29 3.32
C ALA A 114 5.07 49.22 2.31
N ASP A 115 6.27 48.85 1.84
CA ASP A 115 7.00 49.55 0.76
C ASP A 115 6.52 49.15 -0.65
N LEU A 116 5.41 48.41 -0.74
CA LEU A 116 4.79 47.90 -1.96
C LEU A 116 5.64 46.89 -2.75
N THR A 117 6.70 46.35 -2.15
CA THR A 117 7.44 45.23 -2.73
C THR A 117 6.75 43.90 -2.44
N ASN A 118 6.88 42.98 -3.39
CA ASN A 118 6.28 41.66 -3.31
C ASN A 118 7.36 40.58 -3.24
N VAL A 119 7.22 39.66 -2.29
CA VAL A 119 8.05 38.46 -2.18
C VAL A 119 7.15 37.24 -2.26
N SER A 120 7.58 36.23 -3.01
CA SER A 120 6.81 35.00 -3.22
C SER A 120 7.58 33.75 -2.86
N ALA A 121 6.85 32.72 -2.46
CA ALA A 121 7.37 31.41 -2.11
C ALA A 121 6.32 30.34 -2.43
N SER A 122 6.74 29.09 -2.60
CA SER A 122 5.85 28.00 -2.98
C SER A 122 6.00 26.79 -2.08
N GLY A 123 4.88 26.14 -1.78
CA GLY A 123 4.80 24.85 -1.10
C GLY A 123 4.14 23.80 -2.00
N GLN A 124 4.26 22.53 -1.64
CA GLN A 124 3.71 21.42 -2.42
C GLN A 124 2.93 20.47 -1.51
N LEU A 125 1.75 20.06 -1.96
CA LEU A 125 0.86 19.15 -1.27
C LEU A 125 0.63 17.91 -2.13
N GLN A 126 0.89 16.74 -1.56
CA GLN A 126 0.48 15.45 -2.10
C GLN A 126 -0.74 14.95 -1.34
N VAL A 127 -1.65 14.27 -2.03
CA VAL A 127 -2.89 13.77 -1.42
C VAL A 127 -3.06 12.29 -1.74
N TYR A 128 -3.38 11.48 -0.74
CA TYR A 128 -3.75 10.08 -0.93
C TYR A 128 -5.19 9.81 -0.50
N SER A 129 -5.90 8.99 -1.27
CA SER A 129 -7.25 8.55 -0.94
C SER A 129 -7.22 7.40 0.07
N LEU A 130 -8.28 7.29 0.87
CA LEU A 130 -8.46 6.14 1.77
C LEU A 130 -9.00 4.95 0.97
N LEU A 131 -8.34 3.80 1.08
CA LEU A 131 -8.67 2.62 0.29
C LEU A 131 -9.81 1.82 0.93
N GLN A 132 -10.80 1.46 0.10
CA GLN A 132 -11.86 0.53 0.47
C GLN A 132 -11.31 -0.89 0.62
N GLN A 133 -11.98 -1.70 1.45
CA GLN A 133 -11.55 -3.08 1.68
C GLN A 133 -11.70 -3.90 0.40
N PRO A 134 -10.65 -4.54 -0.13
CA PRO A 134 -10.78 -5.43 -1.27
C PRO A 134 -11.43 -6.76 -0.87
N SER A 135 -11.84 -7.57 -1.84
CA SER A 135 -12.34 -8.93 -1.60
C SER A 135 -11.61 -9.95 -2.45
N ILE A 136 -11.61 -11.22 -2.01
CA ILE A 136 -11.07 -12.33 -2.80
C ILE A 136 -12.24 -13.07 -3.44
N GLN A 137 -12.18 -13.21 -4.76
CA GLN A 137 -13.04 -14.12 -5.52
C GLN A 137 -12.22 -15.33 -5.96
N VAL A 138 -12.80 -16.52 -5.90
CA VAL A 138 -12.14 -17.77 -6.29
C VAL A 138 -12.90 -18.39 -7.45
N SER A 139 -12.19 -18.85 -8.47
CA SER A 139 -12.78 -19.66 -9.55
C SER A 139 -13.42 -20.94 -8.97
N ASP A 140 -14.65 -21.27 -9.37
CA ASP A 140 -15.53 -22.37 -8.88
C ASP A 140 -14.82 -23.47 -8.05
N PRO A 141 -15.24 -23.72 -6.78
CA PRO A 141 -14.60 -24.67 -5.87
C PRO A 141 -14.68 -26.14 -6.28
N MET A 142 -15.44 -26.50 -7.31
CA MET A 142 -15.56 -27.89 -7.73
C MET A 142 -14.49 -28.26 -8.77
N VAL A 143 -13.25 -28.37 -8.26
CA VAL A 143 -12.13 -29.08 -8.89
C VAL A 143 -12.62 -30.45 -9.36
N ARG A 144 -12.96 -30.57 -10.66
CA ARG A 144 -13.18 -31.85 -11.31
C ARG A 144 -11.87 -32.64 -11.18
N GLU A 145 -11.93 -33.97 -11.12
CA GLU A 145 -10.80 -34.91 -10.91
C GLU A 145 -9.54 -34.73 -11.81
N LYS A 146 -9.53 -33.74 -12.72
CA LYS A 146 -8.42 -33.37 -13.60
C LYS A 146 -7.95 -31.90 -13.52
N GLU A 147 -8.57 -31.04 -12.71
CA GLU A 147 -8.24 -29.61 -12.64
C GLU A 147 -7.57 -29.24 -11.30
N ASN A 148 -6.29 -29.58 -11.15
CA ASN A 148 -5.46 -29.15 -10.01
C ASN A 148 -5.12 -27.65 -10.07
N LYS A 149 -6.03 -26.78 -10.50
CA LYS A 149 -5.75 -25.35 -10.68
C LYS A 149 -6.77 -24.51 -9.93
N VAL A 150 -6.30 -23.50 -9.21
CA VAL A 150 -7.16 -22.48 -8.59
C VAL A 150 -6.68 -21.10 -9.00
N VAL A 151 -7.63 -20.22 -9.27
CA VAL A 151 -7.37 -18.79 -9.48
C VAL A 151 -8.10 -18.02 -8.40
N MET A 152 -7.34 -17.25 -7.64
CA MET A 152 -7.84 -16.28 -6.67
C MET A 152 -7.64 -14.87 -7.26
N THR A 153 -8.70 -14.09 -7.30
CA THR A 153 -8.72 -12.74 -7.86
C THR A 153 -8.99 -11.73 -6.75
N CYS A 154 -8.12 -10.73 -6.61
CA CYS A 154 -8.34 -9.59 -5.73
C CYS A 154 -9.26 -8.57 -6.43
N ILE A 155 -10.47 -8.43 -5.92
CA ILE A 155 -11.51 -7.55 -6.46
C ILE A 155 -11.46 -6.22 -5.70
N THR A 156 -11.32 -5.14 -6.46
CA THR A 156 -11.30 -3.76 -5.97
C THR A 156 -11.65 -2.78 -7.09
N ASN A 157 -12.30 -1.67 -6.75
CA ASN A 157 -12.57 -0.51 -7.61
C ASN A 157 -11.46 0.56 -7.53
N GLU A 158 -10.46 0.37 -6.67
CA GLU A 158 -9.35 1.31 -6.48
C GLU A 158 -8.42 1.33 -7.71
N MET A 159 -7.96 2.53 -8.07
CA MET A 159 -7.04 2.79 -9.20
C MET A 159 -5.67 3.22 -8.69
N ASP A 160 -4.63 3.09 -9.52
CA ASP A 160 -3.25 3.47 -9.21
C ASP A 160 -2.70 2.87 -7.88
N ILE A 161 -3.11 1.63 -7.60
CA ILE A 161 -2.69 0.87 -6.41
C ILE A 161 -1.63 -0.17 -6.75
N THR A 162 -0.94 -0.62 -5.71
CA THR A 162 -0.15 -1.86 -5.72
C THR A 162 -0.96 -2.97 -5.05
N VAL A 163 -0.93 -4.18 -5.62
CA VAL A 163 -1.56 -5.37 -5.05
C VAL A 163 -0.47 -6.34 -4.57
N LYS A 164 -0.65 -6.88 -3.37
CA LYS A 164 0.22 -7.92 -2.80
C LYS A 164 -0.63 -9.04 -2.24
N TRP A 165 -0.17 -10.27 -2.41
CA TRP A 165 -0.79 -11.43 -1.77
C TRP A 165 -0.09 -11.76 -0.47
N ILE A 166 -0.88 -12.05 0.55
CA ILE A 166 -0.45 -12.47 1.87
C ILE A 166 -0.87 -13.93 2.04
N PHE A 167 0.08 -14.80 2.39
CA PHE A 167 -0.14 -16.21 2.70
C PHE A 167 0.35 -16.49 4.12
N ASN A 168 -0.52 -17.04 4.96
CA ASN A 168 -0.24 -17.33 6.37
C ASN A 168 0.42 -16.14 7.10
N LYS A 169 -0.18 -14.96 6.95
CA LYS A 169 0.24 -13.66 7.54
C LYS A 169 1.58 -13.11 7.03
N GLN A 170 2.21 -13.73 6.03
CA GLN A 170 3.44 -13.26 5.42
C GLN A 170 3.23 -12.92 3.95
N GLN A 171 4.07 -12.05 3.38
CA GLN A 171 4.02 -11.79 1.95
C GLN A 171 4.27 -13.10 1.19
N LEU A 172 3.37 -13.42 0.26
CA LEU A 172 3.46 -14.58 -0.60
C LEU A 172 4.77 -14.51 -1.39
N LYS A 173 5.57 -15.56 -1.30
CA LYS A 173 6.81 -15.72 -2.08
C LYS A 173 6.49 -16.48 -3.36
N SER A 174 7.13 -16.09 -4.45
CA SER A 174 7.05 -16.83 -5.70
C SER A 174 7.52 -18.27 -5.51
N ALA A 175 6.77 -19.22 -6.05
CA ALA A 175 7.09 -20.63 -6.05
C ALA A 175 6.84 -21.22 -7.45
N LYS A 176 7.35 -22.43 -7.73
CA LYS A 176 7.28 -23.03 -9.07
C LYS A 176 5.85 -23.22 -9.60
N ASN A 177 4.87 -23.39 -8.71
CA ASN A 177 3.47 -23.62 -9.04
C ASN A 177 2.56 -22.44 -8.68
N VAL A 178 3.14 -21.27 -8.38
CA VAL A 178 2.42 -20.07 -7.93
C VAL A 178 2.75 -18.93 -8.87
N PHE A 179 1.76 -18.46 -9.60
CA PHE A 179 1.89 -17.46 -10.66
C PHE A 179 1.02 -16.26 -10.35
N LEU A 180 1.60 -15.07 -10.42
CA LEU A 180 0.88 -13.80 -10.33
C LEU A 180 0.67 -13.24 -11.74
N SER A 181 -0.48 -12.64 -11.99
CA SER A 181 -0.66 -11.79 -13.17
C SER A 181 0.27 -10.58 -13.12
N GLU A 182 0.44 -9.91 -14.26
CA GLU A 182 1.28 -8.71 -14.38
C GLU A 182 0.84 -7.60 -13.41
N ASP A 183 -0.46 -7.40 -13.24
CA ASP A 183 -1.06 -6.46 -12.28
C ASP A 183 -1.14 -7.01 -10.84
N SER A 184 -0.65 -8.23 -10.61
CA SER A 184 -0.73 -8.98 -9.34
C SER A 184 -2.16 -9.20 -8.80
N LYS A 185 -3.21 -8.86 -9.55
CA LYS A 185 -4.61 -9.05 -9.13
C LYS A 185 -5.04 -10.50 -9.13
N ASN A 186 -4.46 -11.33 -9.99
CA ASN A 186 -4.78 -12.75 -10.07
C ASN A 186 -3.62 -13.60 -9.57
N LEU A 187 -3.91 -14.43 -8.56
CA LEU A 187 -3.03 -15.46 -8.04
C LEU A 187 -3.50 -16.81 -8.56
N THR A 188 -2.68 -17.42 -9.42
CA THR A 188 -2.92 -18.76 -9.97
C THR A 188 -2.01 -19.77 -9.30
N ILE A 189 -2.59 -20.87 -8.81
CA ILE A 189 -1.84 -22.01 -8.28
C ILE A 189 -2.11 -23.21 -9.19
N ASP A 190 -1.06 -23.72 -9.83
CA ASP A 190 -1.14 -24.82 -10.82
C ASP A 190 0.18 -25.62 -10.89
N PRO A 191 0.19 -26.92 -10.53
CA PRO A 191 -0.88 -27.65 -9.87
C PRO A 191 -0.97 -27.30 -8.37
N ILE A 192 -2.17 -27.41 -7.79
CA ILE A 192 -2.44 -27.33 -6.36
C ILE A 192 -1.74 -28.50 -5.66
N LYS A 193 -1.07 -28.20 -4.55
CA LYS A 193 -0.42 -29.16 -3.66
C LYS A 193 -0.82 -28.91 -2.22
N LYS A 194 -0.56 -29.88 -1.34
CA LYS A 194 -0.81 -29.75 0.12
C LYS A 194 -0.10 -28.54 0.74
N GLU A 195 1.08 -28.18 0.24
CA GLU A 195 1.85 -27.00 0.68
C GLU A 195 1.16 -25.67 0.37
N ASN A 196 0.14 -25.66 -0.50
CA ASN A 196 -0.66 -24.48 -0.81
C ASN A 196 -1.88 -24.32 0.11
N ALA A 197 -2.19 -25.28 0.97
CA ALA A 197 -3.27 -25.12 1.93
C ALA A 197 -2.92 -24.04 2.97
N GLY A 198 -3.85 -23.15 3.29
CA GLY A 198 -3.65 -22.09 4.28
C GLY A 198 -4.49 -20.85 4.03
N ASP A 199 -4.13 -19.79 4.75
CA ASP A 199 -4.87 -18.53 4.79
C ASP A 199 -4.32 -17.54 3.77
N TYR A 200 -5.18 -17.05 2.88
CA TYR A 200 -4.86 -16.06 1.87
C TYR A 200 -5.59 -14.74 2.12
N GLN A 201 -4.89 -13.63 1.97
CA GLN A 201 -5.45 -12.28 1.91
C GLN A 201 -4.83 -11.52 0.73
N CYS A 202 -5.58 -10.62 0.10
CA CYS A 202 -5.00 -9.63 -0.79
C CYS A 202 -4.90 -8.28 -0.06
N GLU A 203 -3.73 -7.68 -0.12
CA GLU A 203 -3.43 -6.35 0.38
C GLU A 203 -3.33 -5.39 -0.80
N ILE A 204 -4.09 -4.32 -0.76
CA ILE A 204 -3.97 -3.20 -1.69
C ILE A 204 -3.34 -2.01 -0.98
N SER A 205 -2.49 -1.26 -1.66
CA SER A 205 -1.81 -0.11 -1.08
C SER A 205 -1.62 1.02 -2.10
N ASN A 206 -1.71 2.26 -1.60
CA ASN A 206 -1.27 3.45 -2.31
C ASN A 206 -0.13 4.13 -1.50
N ILE A 207 0.22 5.36 -1.85
CA ILE A 207 1.36 6.08 -1.25
C ILE A 207 1.22 6.36 0.26
N GLY A 208 0.00 6.33 0.82
CA GLY A 208 -0.25 6.72 2.22
C GLY A 208 -1.02 5.69 3.05
N THR A 209 -1.76 4.77 2.42
CA THR A 209 -2.56 3.78 3.14
C THR A 209 -2.51 2.40 2.47
N SER A 210 -2.81 1.37 3.26
CA SER A 210 -3.08 0.02 2.77
C SER A 210 -4.35 -0.54 3.41
N ASN A 211 -4.98 -1.49 2.72
CA ASN A 211 -6.14 -2.21 3.24
C ASN A 211 -6.09 -3.68 2.78
N ARG A 212 -6.67 -4.59 3.57
CA ARG A 212 -6.61 -6.04 3.34
C ARG A 212 -8.00 -6.64 3.21
N SER A 213 -8.12 -7.63 2.35
CA SER A 213 -9.33 -8.44 2.27
C SER A 213 -9.55 -9.24 3.55
N GLU A 214 -10.77 -9.73 3.72
CA GLU A 214 -11.03 -10.85 4.61
C GLU A 214 -10.15 -12.06 4.25
N THR A 215 -9.91 -12.91 5.24
CA THR A 215 -9.11 -14.13 5.07
C THR A 215 -9.90 -15.18 4.33
N PHE A 216 -9.31 -15.72 3.26
CA PHE A 216 -9.80 -16.88 2.54
C PHE A 216 -8.97 -18.13 2.89
N GLU A 217 -9.61 -19.18 3.40
CA GLU A 217 -8.94 -20.44 3.76
C GLU A 217 -8.99 -21.44 2.59
N LEU A 218 -7.84 -21.71 1.96
CA LEU A 218 -7.73 -22.72 0.91
C LEU A 218 -7.55 -24.12 1.52
N LYS A 219 -8.52 -25.00 1.28
CA LYS A 219 -8.47 -26.42 1.70
C LYS A 219 -8.13 -27.31 0.52
N VAL A 220 -7.07 -28.10 0.66
CA VAL A 220 -6.66 -29.09 -0.35
C VAL A 220 -7.12 -30.47 0.11
N LYS A 221 -8.12 -31.04 -0.57
CA LYS A 221 -8.56 -32.42 -0.31
C LYS A 221 -7.50 -33.40 -0.83
N ASP A 222 -7.19 -34.42 -0.04
CA ASP A 222 -6.35 -35.51 -0.52
C ASP A 222 -7.15 -36.29 -1.58
N SER A 223 -6.55 -36.51 -2.75
CA SER A 223 -7.09 -37.48 -3.70
C SER A 223 -7.15 -38.82 -2.97
N GLN A 224 -8.35 -39.35 -2.77
CA GLN A 224 -8.51 -40.65 -2.12
C GLN A 224 -7.58 -41.67 -2.80
N PHE A 225 -6.88 -42.44 -1.98
CA PHE A 225 -5.93 -43.47 -2.37
C PHE A 225 -6.56 -44.34 -3.47
N LYS A 226 -6.26 -44.07 -4.74
CA LYS A 226 -6.68 -44.92 -5.85
C LYS A 226 -5.83 -46.18 -5.73
N LEU A 227 -6.37 -47.25 -5.11
CA LEU A 227 -5.71 -48.55 -5.11
C LEU A 227 -5.44 -48.92 -6.57
N THR A 228 -4.17 -49.12 -6.93
CA THR A 228 -3.84 -49.58 -8.27
C THR A 228 -4.44 -50.97 -8.48
N THR A 229 -4.77 -51.33 -9.72
CA THR A 229 -5.28 -52.68 -10.06
C THR A 229 -4.36 -53.78 -9.52
N GLY A 230 -3.04 -53.52 -9.48
CA GLY A 230 -2.06 -54.41 -8.87
C GLY A 230 -2.18 -54.54 -7.35
N THR A 231 -2.46 -53.45 -6.64
CA THR A 231 -2.73 -53.46 -5.18
C THR A 231 -4.00 -54.22 -4.86
N ILE A 232 -5.07 -54.06 -5.65
CA ILE A 232 -6.33 -54.79 -5.48
C ILE A 232 -6.11 -56.29 -5.73
N ALA A 233 -5.41 -56.65 -6.81
CA ALA A 233 -5.09 -58.04 -7.11
C ALA A 233 -4.26 -58.70 -6.00
N ALA A 234 -3.25 -58.02 -5.47
CA ALA A 234 -2.41 -58.53 -4.38
C ALA A 234 -3.21 -58.76 -3.08
N ILE A 235 -4.13 -57.86 -2.73
CA ILE A 235 -5.01 -58.01 -1.56
C ILE A 235 -5.94 -59.22 -1.74
N ILE A 236 -6.55 -59.38 -2.92
CA ILE A 236 -7.44 -60.51 -3.23
C ILE A 236 -6.67 -61.84 -3.17
N ILE A 237 -5.46 -61.90 -3.75
CA ILE A 237 -4.61 -63.09 -3.72
C ILE A 237 -4.23 -63.43 -2.28
N GLY A 238 -3.86 -62.43 -1.47
CA GLY A 238 -3.54 -62.63 -0.06
C GLY A 238 -4.70 -63.23 0.74
N ILE A 239 -5.93 -62.73 0.53
CA ILE A 239 -7.14 -63.27 1.17
C ILE A 239 -7.40 -64.72 0.73
N LEU A 240 -7.30 -65.02 -0.56
CA LEU A 240 -7.51 -66.38 -1.08
C LEU A 240 -6.51 -67.39 -0.51
N VAL A 241 -5.23 -67.02 -0.45
CA VAL A 241 -4.19 -67.89 0.14
C VAL A 241 -4.42 -68.08 1.63
N GLY A 242 -4.75 -67.00 2.37
CA GLY A 242 -5.10 -67.09 3.78
C GLY A 242 -6.26 -68.04 4.05
N LEU A 243 -7.34 -67.93 3.27
CA LEU A 243 -8.49 -68.83 3.37
C LEU A 243 -8.10 -70.29 3.10
N ALA A 244 -7.33 -70.55 2.04
CA ALA A 244 -6.88 -71.91 1.72
C ALA A 244 -6.05 -72.53 2.86
N VAL A 245 -5.14 -71.75 3.47
CA VAL A 245 -4.32 -72.20 4.60
C VAL A 245 -5.19 -72.50 5.83
N THR A 246 -6.17 -71.64 6.14
CA THR A 246 -7.07 -71.87 7.29
C THR A 246 -7.95 -73.12 7.12
N VAL A 247 -8.45 -73.37 5.90
CA VAL A 247 -9.21 -74.59 5.59
C VAL A 247 -8.33 -75.83 5.71
N ALA A 248 -7.10 -75.78 5.18
CA ALA A 248 -6.15 -76.90 5.28
C ALA A 248 -5.78 -77.20 6.74
N LEU A 249 -5.56 -76.17 7.56
CA LEU A 249 -5.30 -76.32 8.99
C LEU A 249 -6.50 -76.91 9.74
N MET A 250 -7.72 -76.44 9.46
CA MET A 250 -8.92 -77.03 10.06
C MET A 250 -9.10 -78.49 9.67
N TYR A 251 -8.91 -78.82 8.39
CA TYR A 251 -8.96 -80.20 7.91
C TYR A 251 -7.93 -81.09 8.62
N PHE A 252 -6.69 -80.63 8.72
CA PHE A 252 -5.62 -81.35 9.41
C PHE A 252 -5.90 -81.54 10.90
N LEU A 253 -6.42 -80.51 11.58
CA LEU A 253 -6.81 -80.60 12.99
C LEU A 253 -8.01 -81.54 13.20
N PHE A 254 -8.93 -81.60 12.24
CA PHE A 254 -10.09 -82.51 12.29
C PHE A 254 -9.68 -83.96 12.02
N SER A 255 -8.85 -84.21 11.01
CA SER A 255 -8.37 -85.55 10.67
C SER A 255 -7.50 -86.18 11.75
N ASN A 256 -6.82 -85.36 12.58
CA ASN A 256 -6.00 -85.84 13.69
C ASN A 256 -6.78 -85.99 15.01
N LYS A 257 -8.07 -85.64 15.04
CA LYS A 257 -8.97 -85.81 16.20
C LYS A 257 -9.96 -86.97 16.05
N LEU A 258 -9.97 -87.66 14.91
CA LEU A 258 -10.68 -88.91 14.64
C LEU A 258 -9.70 -90.09 14.72
#